data_AF-A0A0Q7C4A6-F1
#
_entry.id   AF-A0A0Q7C4A6-F1
#
_cell.length_a   1.000
_cell.length_b   1.000
_cell.length_c   1.000
_cell.angle_alpha   90.00
_cell.angle_beta   90.00
_cell.angle_gamma   90.00
#
_symmetry.space_group_name_H-M   'P 1'
#
loop_
_entity.id
_entity.type
_entity.pdbx_description
1 polymer ?
#
loop_
_entity_poly.entity_id
_entity_poly.type
_entity_poly.pdbx_seq_one_letter_code
_entity_poly.pdbx_strand_id
1 'polypeptide(L)'
;MTLTDKLQIVPANAQAGFVPPPEAPKAKSAEAGPTLEEAIERNEQLTEKIDALNAVLAKPLNEILADREKADEAALAWDRFGAMWMLSQRAMRRVALDLAAQLGVSEEEVVARAMTNANAVLNGADEVDLGGSVAPAQLQHIARHRNFLRKQFK
;
A
#
# COMPACT_ATOMS: atom_id res chain seq x y z
N MET A 1 9.96 23.08 29.93
CA MET A 1 10.61 21.92 29.28
C MET A 1 12.01 22.34 28.88
N THR A 2 13.03 21.69 29.42
CA THR A 2 14.40 21.76 28.88
C THR A 2 14.87 20.33 28.66
N LEU A 3 15.32 20.06 27.44
CA LEU A 3 15.68 18.75 26.88
C LEU A 3 16.98 18.13 27.47
N THR A 4 17.46 18.64 28.60
CA THR A 4 18.77 18.28 29.15
C THR A 4 18.75 17.14 30.18
N ASP A 5 17.56 16.67 30.58
CA ASP A 5 17.43 15.85 31.80
C ASP A 5 17.29 14.33 31.60
N LYS A 6 17.52 13.79 30.39
CA LYS A 6 17.35 12.33 30.12
C LYS A 6 18.37 11.69 29.18
N LEU A 7 19.64 12.07 29.25
CA LEU A 7 20.73 11.30 28.63
C LEU A 7 21.84 11.05 29.65
N GLN A 8 21.61 10.10 30.56
CA GLN A 8 22.71 9.46 31.30
C GLN A 8 23.40 8.49 30.34
N ILE A 9 24.45 8.98 29.66
CA ILE A 9 25.41 8.09 29.00
C ILE A 9 26.21 7.44 30.13
N VAL A 10 25.92 6.18 30.43
CA VAL A 10 26.75 5.38 31.33
C VAL A 10 28.09 5.15 30.63
N PRO A 11 29.22 5.65 31.14
CA PRO A 11 30.51 5.34 30.55
C PRO A 11 30.78 3.85 30.73
N ALA A 12 31.08 3.16 29.64
CA ALA A 12 31.53 1.78 29.69
C ALA A 12 32.90 1.74 30.42
N ASN A 13 32.88 1.18 31.63
CA ASN A 13 34.00 0.75 32.45
C ASN A 13 34.98 1.80 33.01
N ALA A 14 34.78 2.14 34.28
CA ALA A 14 35.78 2.77 35.15
C ALA A 14 36.76 1.77 35.83
N GLN A 15 36.80 0.49 35.41
CA GLN A 15 37.69 -0.53 36.01
C GLN A 15 38.28 -1.56 35.03
N ALA A 16 38.39 -1.25 33.74
CA ALA A 16 39.20 -2.06 32.83
C ALA A 16 40.56 -1.36 32.65
N GLY A 17 41.59 -1.84 33.35
CA GLY A 17 42.95 -1.36 33.17
C GLY A 17 43.34 -1.40 31.71
N PHE A 18 43.92 -0.30 31.21
CA PHE A 18 44.48 -0.26 29.86
C PHE A 18 45.58 -1.32 29.75
N VAL A 19 45.26 -2.45 29.13
CA VAL A 19 46.26 -3.38 28.65
C VAL A 19 46.77 -2.77 27.34
N PRO A 20 48.04 -2.34 27.27
CA PRO A 20 48.57 -1.85 26.02
C PRO A 20 48.45 -2.98 24.99
N PRO A 21 48.07 -2.66 23.73
CA PRO A 21 48.05 -3.66 22.68
C PRO A 21 49.42 -4.35 22.61
N PRO A 22 49.48 -5.68 22.41
CA PRO A 22 50.76 -6.37 22.27
C PRO A 22 51.59 -5.64 21.23
N GLU A 23 52.87 -5.40 21.52
CA GLU A 23 53.78 -4.76 20.58
C GLU A 23 53.61 -5.40 19.21
N ALA A 24 53.30 -4.56 18.22
CA ALA A 24 53.15 -5.02 16.85
C ALA A 24 54.44 -5.80 16.50
N PRO A 25 54.33 -7.05 16.01
CA PRO A 25 55.50 -7.81 15.63
C PRO A 25 56.33 -6.94 14.69
N LYS A 26 57.63 -6.80 15.01
CA LYS A 26 58.60 -6.04 14.20
C LYS A 26 58.34 -6.34 12.73
N ALA A 27 58.21 -5.28 11.94
CA ALA A 27 57.91 -5.36 10.52
C ALA A 27 58.74 -6.48 9.89
N LYS A 28 58.07 -7.57 9.51
CA LYS A 28 58.67 -8.58 8.64
C LYS A 28 59.16 -7.82 7.41
N SER A 29 60.40 -8.07 7.02
CA SER A 29 60.97 -7.70 5.72
C SER A 29 59.89 -7.78 4.65
N ALA A 30 59.69 -6.69 3.91
CA ALA A 30 58.66 -6.55 2.88
C ALA A 30 58.41 -7.88 2.16
N GLU A 31 57.34 -8.58 2.56
CA GLU A 31 56.80 -9.67 1.77
C GLU A 31 56.44 -9.02 0.44
N ALA A 32 57.01 -9.54 -0.64
CA ALA A 32 56.64 -9.11 -1.98
C ALA A 32 55.10 -9.11 -2.05
N GLY A 33 54.51 -7.99 -2.47
CA GLY A 33 53.08 -7.90 -2.68
C GLY A 33 52.60 -9.02 -3.61
N PRO A 34 51.28 -9.32 -3.63
CA PRO A 34 50.75 -10.37 -4.48
C PRO A 34 51.27 -10.21 -5.90
N THR A 35 51.66 -11.32 -6.51
CA THR A 35 52.04 -11.37 -7.92
C THR A 35 50.89 -10.87 -8.79
N LEU A 36 51.20 -10.43 -10.01
CA LEU A 36 50.18 -9.93 -10.94
C LEU A 36 49.08 -10.98 -11.17
N GLU A 37 49.45 -12.27 -11.26
CA GLU A 37 48.49 -13.36 -11.35
C GLU A 37 47.56 -13.46 -10.13
N GLU A 38 48.10 -13.41 -8.91
CA GLU A 38 47.30 -13.45 -7.67
C GLU A 38 46.37 -12.24 -7.52
N ALA A 39 46.80 -11.06 -8.01
CA ALA A 39 45.99 -9.86 -8.01
C ALA A 39 44.84 -9.93 -9.04
N ILE A 40 45.08 -10.55 -10.20
CA ILE A 40 44.05 -10.81 -11.22
C ILE A 40 43.02 -11.81 -10.68
N GLU A 41 43.47 -12.94 -10.15
CA GLU A 41 42.60 -13.98 -9.61
C GLU A 41 41.73 -13.45 -8.44
N ARG A 42 42.30 -12.59 -7.60
CA ARG A 42 41.56 -11.90 -6.54
C ARG A 42 40.52 -10.93 -7.10
N ASN A 43 40.82 -10.19 -8.17
CA ASN A 43 39.87 -9.29 -8.80
C ASN A 43 38.73 -10.05 -9.49
N GLU A 44 39.01 -11.18 -10.12
CA GLU A 44 37.99 -12.07 -10.69
C GLU A 44 37.05 -12.58 -9.60
N GLN A 45 37.60 -13.09 -8.50
CA GLN A 45 36.81 -13.53 -7.34
C GLN A 45 35.98 -12.41 -6.71
N LEU A 46 36.50 -11.18 -6.69
CA LEU A 46 35.75 -10.02 -6.19
C LEU A 46 34.64 -9.62 -7.15
N THR A 47 34.88 -9.67 -8.46
CA THR A 47 33.89 -9.39 -9.50
C THR A 47 32.73 -10.38 -9.40
N GLU A 48 33.04 -11.68 -9.28
CA GLU A 48 32.05 -12.74 -9.15
C GLU A 48 31.21 -12.59 -7.86
N LYS A 49 31.84 -12.18 -6.75
CA LYS A 49 31.13 -11.85 -5.50
C LYS A 49 30.23 -10.61 -5.63
N ILE A 50 30.68 -9.59 -6.36
CA ILE A 50 29.90 -8.38 -6.62
C ILE A 50 28.69 -8.71 -7.50
N ASP A 51 28.86 -9.54 -8.53
CA ASP A 51 27.78 -9.95 -9.42
C ASP A 51 26.74 -10.81 -8.68
N ALA A 52 27.19 -11.74 -7.84
CA ALA A 52 26.31 -12.52 -6.98
C ALA A 52 25.52 -11.61 -6.01
N LEU A 53 26.16 -10.61 -5.40
CA LEU A 53 25.50 -9.67 -4.51
C LEU A 53 24.48 -8.79 -5.26
N ASN A 54 24.86 -8.29 -6.44
CA ASN A 54 23.98 -7.51 -7.30
C ASN A 54 22.74 -8.30 -7.73
N ALA A 55 22.90 -9.59 -8.06
CA ALA A 55 21.78 -10.46 -8.41
C ALA A 55 20.79 -10.63 -7.24
N VAL A 56 21.31 -10.77 -6.02
CA VAL A 56 20.47 -10.88 -4.80
C VAL A 56 19.77 -9.55 -4.49
N LEU A 57 20.43 -8.41 -4.67
CA LEU A 57 19.87 -7.09 -4.39
C LEU A 57 18.88 -6.60 -5.45
N ALA A 58 19.05 -7.00 -6.72
CA ALA A 58 18.16 -6.61 -7.80
C ALA A 58 16.75 -7.23 -7.67
N LYS A 59 16.66 -8.44 -7.14
CA LYS A 59 15.37 -9.16 -6.96
C LYS A 59 14.35 -8.41 -6.08
N PRO A 60 14.67 -8.01 -4.83
CA PRO A 60 13.71 -7.29 -3.98
C PRO A 60 13.36 -5.91 -4.53
N LEU A 61 14.29 -5.22 -5.19
CA LEU A 61 14.00 -3.90 -5.78
C LEU A 61 12.99 -4.01 -6.93
N ASN A 62 13.16 -4.99 -7.81
CA ASN A 62 12.23 -5.25 -8.91
C ASN A 62 10.84 -5.65 -8.40
N GLU A 63 10.76 -6.46 -7.35
CA GLU A 63 9.49 -6.84 -6.72
C GLU A 63 8.77 -5.61 -6.12
N ILE A 64 9.49 -4.76 -5.38
CA ILE A 64 8.93 -3.52 -4.80
C ILE A 64 8.45 -2.55 -5.89
N LEU A 65 9.22 -2.39 -6.97
CA LEU A 65 8.85 -1.50 -8.07
C LEU A 65 7.63 -2.03 -8.85
N ALA A 66 7.56 -3.34 -9.08
CA ALA A 66 6.42 -3.97 -9.73
C ALA A 66 5.13 -3.85 -8.90
N ASP A 67 5.22 -3.96 -7.58
CA ASP A 67 4.07 -3.79 -6.69
C ASP A 67 3.58 -2.34 -6.65
N ARG A 68 4.50 -1.37 -6.75
CA ARG A 68 4.15 0.05 -6.86
C ARG A 68 3.41 0.34 -8.16
N GLU A 69 3.92 -0.12 -9.30
CA GLU A 69 3.28 0.11 -10.61
C GLU A 69 1.86 -0.47 -10.64
N LYS A 70 1.69 -1.70 -10.15
CA LYS A 70 0.36 -2.32 -10.00
C LYS A 70 -0.54 -1.53 -9.05
N ALA A 71 0.00 -0.99 -7.96
CA ALA A 71 -0.77 -0.18 -7.02
C ALA A 71 -1.23 1.15 -7.65
N ASP A 72 -0.36 1.82 -8.41
CA ASP A 72 -0.67 3.06 -9.11
C ASP A 72 -1.73 2.83 -10.21
N GLU A 73 -1.61 1.73 -10.97
CA GLU A 73 -2.62 1.32 -11.95
C GLU A 73 -3.96 1.01 -11.30
N ALA A 74 -3.97 0.27 -10.18
CA ALA A 74 -5.18 -0.03 -9.43
C ALA A 74 -5.82 1.24 -8.86
N ALA A 75 -5.03 2.17 -8.31
CA ALA A 75 -5.53 3.45 -7.80
C ALA A 75 -6.18 4.28 -8.91
N LEU A 76 -5.55 4.35 -10.10
CA LEU A 76 -6.12 5.03 -11.26
C LEU A 76 -7.41 4.36 -11.76
N ALA A 77 -7.47 3.03 -11.74
CA ALA A 77 -8.68 2.30 -12.09
C ALA A 77 -9.82 2.60 -11.11
N TRP A 78 -9.53 2.66 -9.79
CA TRP A 78 -10.49 3.04 -8.76
C TRP A 78 -10.98 4.48 -8.91
N ASP A 79 -10.09 5.43 -9.24
CA ASP A 79 -10.46 6.83 -9.49
C ASP A 79 -11.40 6.95 -10.71
N ARG A 80 -11.05 6.31 -11.84
CA ARG A 80 -11.89 6.27 -13.04
C ARG A 80 -13.23 5.60 -12.78
N PHE A 81 -13.23 4.51 -12.03
CA PHE A 81 -14.45 3.83 -11.62
C PHE A 81 -15.33 4.74 -10.75
N GLY A 82 -14.74 5.41 -9.76
CA GLY A 82 -15.44 6.37 -8.89
C GLY A 82 -16.04 7.53 -9.70
N ALA A 83 -15.30 8.10 -10.65
CA ALA A 83 -15.78 9.16 -11.53
C ALA A 83 -16.97 8.70 -12.39
N MET A 84 -16.87 7.52 -13.02
CA MET A 84 -17.96 6.93 -13.82
C MET A 84 -19.18 6.62 -12.95
N TRP A 85 -18.96 6.12 -11.74
CA TRP A 85 -20.02 5.83 -10.79
C TRP A 85 -20.77 7.11 -10.41
N MET A 86 -20.07 8.17 -10.00
CA MET A 86 -20.69 9.45 -9.67
C MET A 86 -21.44 10.07 -10.86
N LEU A 87 -20.88 9.99 -12.07
CA LEU A 87 -21.55 10.42 -13.29
C LEU A 87 -22.87 9.66 -13.52
N SER A 88 -22.84 8.33 -13.39
CA SER A 88 -24.03 7.49 -13.56
C SER A 88 -25.11 7.79 -12.51
N GLN A 89 -24.72 7.99 -11.24
CA GLN A 89 -25.64 8.37 -10.16
C GLN A 89 -26.32 9.72 -10.44
N ARG A 90 -25.56 10.69 -10.95
CA ARG A 90 -26.10 12.00 -11.31
C ARG A 90 -27.07 11.92 -12.49
N ALA A 91 -26.73 11.13 -13.52
CA ALA A 91 -27.60 10.91 -14.68
C ALA A 91 -28.92 10.23 -14.26
N MET A 92 -28.84 9.15 -13.47
CA MET A 92 -30.02 8.45 -12.96
C MET A 92 -30.88 9.35 -12.06
N ARG A 93 -30.27 10.16 -11.18
CA ARG A 93 -31.00 11.14 -10.36
C ARG A 93 -31.79 12.12 -11.22
N ARG A 94 -31.19 12.63 -12.30
CA ARG A 94 -31.87 13.57 -13.21
C ARG A 94 -33.11 12.94 -13.83
N VAL A 95 -32.96 11.74 -14.38
CA VAL A 95 -34.08 10.98 -14.97
C VAL A 95 -35.17 10.71 -13.95
N ALA A 96 -34.81 10.30 -12.73
CA ALA A 96 -35.77 10.04 -11.66
C ALA A 96 -36.59 11.29 -11.28
N LEU A 97 -35.94 12.46 -11.18
CA LEU A 97 -36.63 13.71 -10.88
C LEU A 97 -37.51 14.19 -12.04
N ASP A 98 -37.04 14.06 -13.28
CA ASP A 98 -37.83 14.42 -14.46
C ASP A 98 -39.10 13.55 -14.57
N LEU A 99 -39.00 12.25 -14.26
CA LEU A 99 -40.15 11.33 -14.20
C LEU A 99 -41.08 11.63 -13.01
N ALA A 100 -40.51 11.94 -11.84
CA ALA A 100 -41.29 12.29 -10.66
C ALA A 100 -42.13 13.56 -10.88
N ALA A 101 -41.55 14.57 -11.54
CA ALA A 101 -42.25 15.79 -11.91
C ALA A 101 -43.45 15.50 -12.85
N GLN A 102 -43.32 14.57 -13.80
CA GLN A 102 -44.43 14.15 -14.66
C GLN A 102 -45.56 13.48 -13.86
N LEU A 103 -45.22 12.82 -12.76
CA LEU A 103 -46.18 12.16 -11.86
C LEU A 103 -46.69 13.08 -10.74
N GLY A 104 -46.26 14.35 -10.70
CA GLY A 104 -46.63 15.30 -9.65
C GLY A 104 -46.01 14.99 -8.27
N VAL A 105 -44.94 14.19 -8.22
CA VAL A 105 -44.23 13.83 -6.99
C VAL A 105 -43.12 14.84 -6.72
N SER A 106 -42.98 15.30 -5.47
CA SER A 106 -41.95 16.28 -5.09
C SER A 106 -40.56 15.64 -5.02
N GLU A 107 -39.51 16.46 -5.19
CA GLU A 107 -38.12 16.00 -5.02
C GLU A 107 -37.88 15.43 -3.61
N GLU A 108 -38.43 16.06 -2.58
CA GLU A 108 -38.29 15.61 -1.19
C GLU A 108 -38.83 14.19 -1.00
N GLU A 109 -39.99 13.89 -1.60
CA GLU A 109 -40.58 12.57 -1.53
C GLU A 109 -39.76 11.54 -2.32
N VAL A 110 -39.21 11.90 -3.49
CA VAL A 110 -38.30 11.04 -4.24
C VAL A 110 -37.05 10.70 -3.42
N VAL A 111 -36.45 11.69 -2.77
CA VAL A 111 -35.26 11.52 -1.94
C VAL A 111 -35.57 10.62 -0.74
N ALA A 112 -36.70 10.85 -0.05
CA ALA A 112 -37.13 10.02 1.06
C ALA A 112 -37.32 8.56 0.65
N ARG A 113 -37.99 8.32 -0.49
CA ARG A 113 -38.17 6.97 -1.06
C ARG A 113 -36.84 6.31 -1.42
N ALA A 114 -35.92 7.05 -2.04
CA ALA A 114 -34.60 6.55 -2.38
C ALA A 114 -33.80 6.12 -1.13
N MET A 115 -33.91 6.88 -0.03
CA MET A 115 -33.26 6.53 1.24
C MET A 115 -33.88 5.30 1.90
N THR A 116 -35.20 5.18 1.88
CA THR A 116 -35.89 3.97 2.35
C THR A 116 -35.43 2.74 1.57
N ASN A 117 -35.40 2.82 0.24
CA ASN A 117 -34.95 1.71 -0.62
C ASN A 117 -33.47 1.37 -0.39
N ALA A 118 -32.59 2.36 -0.25
CA ALA A 118 -31.19 2.12 0.07
C ALA A 118 -31.03 1.37 1.41
N ASN A 119 -31.77 1.79 2.44
CA ASN A 119 -31.78 1.12 3.74
C ASN A 119 -32.36 -0.31 3.67
N ALA A 120 -33.39 -0.52 2.84
CA ALA A 120 -33.97 -1.84 2.65
C ALA A 120 -32.99 -2.82 1.98
N VAL A 121 -32.28 -2.37 0.93
CA VAL A 121 -31.21 -3.13 0.25
C VAL A 121 -30.05 -3.42 1.21
N LEU A 122 -29.63 -2.44 2.02
CA LEU A 122 -28.57 -2.62 3.00
C LEU A 122 -28.91 -3.62 4.11
N ASN A 123 -30.19 -3.69 4.50
CA ASN A 123 -30.65 -4.54 5.58
C ASN A 123 -31.26 -5.86 5.12
N GLY A 124 -31.30 -6.12 3.81
CA GLY A 124 -31.82 -7.36 3.24
C GLY A 124 -33.34 -7.51 3.41
N ALA A 125 -34.05 -6.40 3.60
CA ALA A 125 -35.50 -6.39 3.77
C ALA A 125 -36.23 -6.33 2.42
N ASP A 126 -35.61 -5.75 1.40
CA ASP A 126 -36.05 -5.81 0.00
C ASP A 126 -34.85 -6.16 -0.88
N GLU A 127 -34.66 -7.45 -1.14
CA GLU A 127 -34.00 -7.94 -2.34
C GLU A 127 -35.00 -7.93 -3.51
N VAL A 128 -35.69 -6.80 -3.73
CA VAL A 128 -36.45 -6.63 -4.96
C VAL A 128 -35.41 -6.50 -6.06
N ASP A 129 -35.06 -7.63 -6.66
CA ASP A 129 -34.24 -7.70 -7.85
C ASP A 129 -34.94 -6.86 -8.92
N LEU A 130 -34.36 -5.69 -9.20
CA LEU A 130 -34.86 -4.78 -10.23
C LEU A 130 -34.73 -5.38 -11.64
N GLY A 131 -34.14 -6.57 -11.76
CA GLY A 131 -33.83 -7.23 -13.01
C GLY A 131 -32.63 -6.58 -13.69
N GLY A 132 -31.91 -7.36 -14.49
CA GLY A 132 -30.76 -6.89 -15.26
C GLY A 132 -29.59 -7.86 -15.19
N SER A 133 -28.78 -7.90 -16.24
CA SER A 133 -27.67 -8.85 -16.36
C SER A 133 -26.57 -8.69 -15.30
N VAL A 134 -26.56 -7.57 -14.58
CA VAL A 134 -25.51 -7.21 -13.61
C VAL A 134 -25.98 -7.36 -12.14
N ALA A 135 -27.27 -7.60 -11.90
CA ALA A 135 -27.88 -7.63 -10.57
C ALA A 135 -27.26 -8.68 -9.62
N PRO A 136 -26.99 -9.93 -10.02
CA PRO A 136 -26.45 -10.94 -9.11
C PRO A 136 -25.05 -10.58 -8.57
N ALA A 137 -24.19 -10.04 -9.43
CA ALA A 137 -22.82 -9.67 -9.06
C ALA A 137 -22.81 -8.43 -8.14
N GLN A 138 -23.70 -7.47 -8.37
CA GLN A 138 -23.83 -6.27 -7.54
C GLN A 138 -24.36 -6.60 -6.14
N LEU A 139 -25.39 -7.44 -6.03
CA LEU A 139 -25.94 -7.87 -4.74
C LEU A 139 -24.89 -8.64 -3.91
N GLN A 140 -24.12 -9.53 -4.53
CA GLN A 140 -22.99 -10.20 -3.86
C GLN A 140 -21.89 -9.21 -3.42
N HIS A 141 -21.61 -8.19 -4.22
CA HIS A 141 -20.66 -7.14 -3.84
C HIS A 141 -21.17 -6.32 -2.64
N ILE A 142 -22.43 -5.88 -2.65
CA ILE A 142 -23.07 -5.19 -1.53
C ILE A 142 -23.05 -6.06 -0.27
N ALA A 143 -23.37 -7.35 -0.39
CA ALA A 143 -23.33 -8.28 0.74
C ALA A 143 -21.94 -8.35 1.40
N ARG A 144 -20.86 -8.39 0.60
CA ARG A 144 -19.47 -8.39 1.09
C ARG A 144 -19.11 -7.10 1.85
N HIS A 145 -19.63 -5.96 1.41
CA HIS A 145 -19.28 -4.65 1.98
C HIS A 145 -20.35 -4.06 2.91
N ARG A 146 -21.44 -4.79 3.21
CA ARG A 146 -22.59 -4.33 3.99
C ARG A 146 -22.22 -3.70 5.34
N ASN A 147 -21.28 -4.30 6.07
CA ASN A 147 -20.84 -3.81 7.38
C ASN A 147 -20.13 -2.44 7.29
N PHE A 148 -19.42 -2.20 6.19
CA PHE A 148 -18.79 -0.91 5.92
C PHE A 148 -19.86 0.13 5.54
N LEU A 149 -20.75 -0.22 4.61
CA LEU A 149 -21.81 0.66 4.13
C LEU A 149 -22.74 1.12 5.25
N ARG A 150 -23.17 0.22 6.15
CA ARG A 150 -24.04 0.57 7.29
C ARG A 150 -23.50 1.69 8.19
N LYS A 151 -22.17 1.90 8.25
CA LYS A 151 -21.59 2.99 9.04
C LYS A 151 -21.77 4.36 8.36
N GLN A 152 -21.97 4.38 7.04
CA GLN A 152 -22.10 5.60 6.23
C GLN A 152 -23.55 6.10 6.12
N PHE A 153 -24.54 5.23 6.33
CA PHE A 153 -25.97 5.54 6.26
C PHE A 153 -26.64 5.73 7.64
N LYS A 154 -25.86 6.03 8.68
CA LYS A 154 -26.38 6.40 10.01
C LYS A 154 -26.69 7.88 10.10
#